data_AF-A0A355RD39-F1
#
_entry.id   AF-A0A355RD39-F1
#
_cell.length_a   1.000
_cell.length_b   1.000
_cell.length_c   1.000
_cell.angle_alpha   90.00
_cell.angle_beta   90.00
_cell.angle_gamma   90.00
#
_symmetry.space_group_name_H-M   'P 1'
#
loop_
_entity.id
_entity.type
_entity.pdbx_description
1 polymer ?
#
loop_
_entity_poly.entity_id
_entity_poly.type
_entity_poly.pdbx_seq_one_letter_code
_entity_poly.pdbx_strand_id
1 'polypeptide(L)'
;MSVAKTASISETKGFDLKRSLLETIVAGLLALIVFGPVVGVVLDGYTFNAEPRRVAWLVGGVMVGRFLLSLFLQTAPGQRMLLGFDSGGSGVHVTAPDYKSRLRYIIPALIVIAIVFPIFANKYLLTVVILGLIYVLLGLGLNIVVGLAGLLDLGYVAFYAIGAYGLALGYQYLGLGFWSVLPLAAIAAALAGCILGFPVLRMHGDYLAIVTLGFGEIIRLVLNNWLSFTGGPNGMPAPSPTFFGLEFGRRAKDGGVPIHEFFGFEYNAS
;
A
#
# COMPACT_ATOMS: atom_id res chain seq x y z
N MET A 1 5.45 27.45 43.73
CA MET A 1 5.28 26.18 44.49
C MET A 1 5.10 24.98 43.55
N SER A 2 5.92 24.86 42.50
CA SER A 2 5.82 23.78 41.50
C SER A 2 7.22 23.28 41.13
N VAL A 3 8.04 23.05 42.16
CA VAL A 3 9.39 22.45 42.05
C VAL A 3 9.41 21.06 42.69
N ALA A 4 8.36 20.68 43.44
CA ALA A 4 8.28 19.41 44.15
C ALA A 4 7.77 18.23 43.31
N LYS A 5 7.32 18.44 42.05
CA LYS A 5 6.80 17.38 41.16
C LYS A 5 7.83 16.83 40.17
N THR A 6 9.11 17.13 40.39
CA THR A 6 10.21 16.63 39.56
C THR A 6 10.91 15.41 40.19
N ALA A 7 10.49 14.98 41.38
CA ALA A 7 11.21 13.99 42.19
C ALA A 7 10.61 12.56 42.23
N SER A 8 9.54 12.25 41.48
CA SER A 8 8.86 10.95 41.62
C SER A 8 8.66 10.16 40.31
N ILE A 9 9.38 10.48 39.23
CA ILE A 9 9.31 9.71 37.98
C ILE A 9 10.73 9.39 37.49
N SER A 10 11.48 8.67 38.31
CA SER A 10 12.60 7.87 37.82
C SER A 10 12.70 6.56 38.61
N GLU A 11 11.62 5.78 38.63
CA GLU A 11 11.84 4.34 38.61
C GLU A 11 12.41 4.03 37.22
N THR A 12 13.73 4.03 37.10
CA THR A 12 14.43 3.41 35.99
C THR A 12 14.05 1.94 36.03
N LYS A 13 12.98 1.58 35.31
CA LYS A 13 12.65 0.20 35.01
C LYS A 13 13.88 -0.36 34.27
N GLY A 14 14.70 -1.12 34.99
CA GLY A 14 15.93 -1.70 34.45
C GLY A 14 15.64 -2.55 33.21
N PHE A 15 16.68 -2.87 32.44
CA PHE A 15 16.57 -3.73 31.26
C PHE A 15 15.77 -5.00 31.59
N ASP A 16 14.58 -5.12 31.01
CA ASP A 16 13.66 -6.21 31.30
C ASP A 16 13.85 -7.29 30.23
N LEU A 17 14.93 -8.06 30.40
CA LEU A 17 15.36 -9.08 29.44
C LEU A 17 14.32 -10.20 29.32
N LYS A 18 13.66 -10.56 30.42
CA LYS A 18 12.59 -11.58 30.43
C LYS A 18 11.41 -11.15 29.58
N ARG A 19 10.97 -9.89 29.72
CA ARG A 19 9.88 -9.34 28.92
C ARG A 19 10.27 -9.29 27.43
N SER A 20 11.48 -8.84 27.11
CA SER A 20 11.97 -8.79 25.73
C SER A 20 12.02 -10.17 25.06
N LEU A 21 12.42 -11.20 25.82
CA LEU A 21 12.44 -12.58 25.36
C LEU A 21 11.03 -13.10 25.06
N LEU A 22 10.07 -12.85 25.96
CA LEU A 22 8.66 -13.24 25.76
C LEU A 22 8.05 -12.54 24.54
N GLU A 23 8.28 -11.23 24.38
CA GLU A 23 7.81 -10.46 23.21
C GLU A 23 8.40 -11.00 21.90
N THR A 24 9.66 -11.45 21.93
CA THR A 24 10.35 -12.03 20.78
C THR A 24 9.77 -13.40 20.41
N ILE A 25 9.50 -14.26 21.40
CA ILE A 25 8.90 -15.58 21.17
C ILE A 25 7.49 -15.44 20.60
N VAL A 26 6.68 -14.54 21.16
CA VAL A 26 5.32 -14.28 20.65
C VAL A 26 5.37 -13.76 19.22
N ALA A 27 6.27 -12.81 18.92
CA ALA A 27 6.45 -12.31 17.55
C ALA A 27 6.94 -13.40 16.59
N GLY A 28 7.84 -14.29 17.03
CA GLY A 28 8.30 -15.43 16.26
C GLY A 28 7.18 -16.43 15.95
N LEU A 29 6.31 -16.73 16.92
CA LEU A 29 5.14 -17.57 16.73
C LEU A 29 4.14 -16.95 15.75
N LEU A 30 3.83 -15.66 15.90
CA LEU A 30 2.96 -14.94 14.95
C LEU A 30 3.56 -14.94 13.54
N ALA A 31 4.87 -14.72 13.43
CA ALA A 31 5.57 -14.78 12.15
C ALA A 31 5.50 -16.17 11.53
N LEU A 32 5.64 -17.25 12.32
CA LEU A 32 5.52 -18.62 11.82
C LEU A 32 4.10 -18.90 11.30
N ILE A 33 3.06 -18.45 12.01
CA ILE A 33 1.66 -18.63 11.59
C ILE A 33 1.39 -17.92 10.26
N VAL A 34 1.93 -16.71 10.08
CA VAL A 34 1.70 -15.90 8.87
C VAL A 34 2.58 -16.35 7.69
N PHE A 35 3.90 -16.49 7.91
CA PHE A 35 4.85 -16.80 6.84
C PHE A 35 4.98 -18.29 6.53
N GLY A 36 4.62 -19.17 7.47
CA GLY A 36 4.68 -20.62 7.28
C GLY A 36 3.90 -21.08 6.04
N PRO A 37 2.59 -20.77 5.94
CA PRO A 37 1.79 -21.14 4.77
C PRO A 37 2.19 -20.37 3.50
N VAL A 38 2.57 -19.10 3.63
CA VAL A 38 2.81 -18.19 2.49
C VAL A 38 4.14 -18.48 1.80
N VAL A 39 5.18 -18.80 2.56
CA VAL A 39 6.56 -18.97 2.04
C VAL A 39 7.05 -20.40 2.19
N GLY A 40 6.52 -21.14 3.15
CA GLY A 40 6.96 -22.51 3.43
C GLY A 40 6.42 -23.56 2.48
N VAL A 41 5.34 -23.26 1.76
CA VAL A 41 4.72 -24.17 0.80
C VAL A 41 4.96 -23.64 -0.60
N VAL A 42 5.90 -24.25 -1.32
CA VAL A 42 6.13 -23.97 -2.73
C VAL A 42 5.40 -25.02 -3.56
N LEU A 43 4.59 -24.55 -4.50
CA LEU A 43 3.84 -25.39 -5.42
C LEU A 43 4.70 -25.65 -6.66
N ASP A 44 5.18 -26.88 -6.83
CA ASP A 44 5.86 -27.34 -8.04
C ASP A 44 4.86 -28.18 -8.87
N GLY A 45 3.94 -27.51 -9.57
CA GLY A 45 2.87 -28.16 -10.31
C GLY A 45 1.81 -28.78 -9.39
N TYR A 46 1.75 -30.11 -9.29
CA TYR A 46 0.79 -30.83 -8.43
C TYR A 46 1.39 -31.32 -7.10
N THR A 47 2.68 -31.12 -6.88
CA THR A 47 3.35 -31.53 -5.64
C THR A 47 3.54 -30.34 -4.70
N PHE A 48 3.32 -30.59 -3.41
CA PHE A 48 3.58 -29.62 -2.35
C PHE A 48 5.00 -29.84 -1.84
N ASN A 49 5.91 -28.92 -2.16
CA ASN A 49 7.27 -28.98 -1.66
C ASN A 49 7.43 -28.00 -0.49
N ALA A 50 7.69 -28.54 0.69
CA ALA A 50 7.90 -27.72 1.87
C ALA A 50 9.36 -27.25 1.92
N GLU A 51 9.59 -25.94 1.92
CA GLU A 51 10.92 -25.34 2.08
C GLU A 51 11.07 -24.71 3.48
N PRO A 52 11.23 -25.53 4.55
CA PRO A 52 11.27 -25.03 5.93
C PRO A 52 12.46 -24.11 6.19
N ARG A 53 13.53 -24.20 5.40
CA ARG A 53 14.72 -23.36 5.52
C ARG A 53 14.42 -21.88 5.24
N ARG A 54 13.56 -21.56 4.28
CA ARG A 54 13.21 -20.15 3.96
C ARG A 54 12.36 -19.55 5.08
N VAL A 55 11.38 -20.31 5.58
CA VAL A 55 10.55 -19.90 6.73
C VAL A 55 11.40 -19.69 7.98
N ALA A 56 12.35 -20.60 8.26
CA ALA A 56 13.23 -20.48 9.42
C ALA A 56 14.08 -19.20 9.38
N TRP A 57 14.61 -18.82 8.21
CA TRP A 57 15.35 -17.55 8.06
C TRP A 57 14.46 -16.32 8.28
N LEU A 58 13.23 -16.34 7.75
CA LEU A 58 12.28 -15.23 7.94
C LEU A 58 11.84 -15.09 9.40
N VAL A 59 11.46 -16.19 10.04
CA VAL A 59 11.06 -16.20 11.46
C VAL A 59 12.22 -15.79 12.35
N GLY A 60 13.43 -16.31 12.09
CA GLY A 60 14.64 -15.90 12.79
C GLY A 60 14.95 -14.41 12.62
N GLY A 61 14.81 -13.88 11.40
CA GLY A 61 14.96 -12.46 11.12
C GLY A 61 13.95 -11.59 11.88
N VAL A 62 12.68 -11.99 11.92
CA VAL A 62 11.64 -11.28 12.70
C VAL A 62 11.93 -11.34 14.19
N MET A 63 12.37 -12.49 14.72
CA MET A 63 12.72 -12.63 16.13
C MET A 63 13.91 -11.74 16.50
N VAL A 64 15.00 -11.77 15.73
CA VAL A 64 16.17 -10.92 15.97
C VAL A 64 15.79 -9.45 15.84
N GLY A 65 15.05 -9.07 14.80
CA GLY A 65 14.59 -7.69 14.60
C GLY A 65 13.70 -7.20 15.74
N ARG A 66 12.75 -8.03 16.20
CA ARG A 66 11.86 -7.69 17.31
C ARG A 66 12.60 -7.60 18.64
N PHE A 67 13.56 -8.49 18.88
CA PHE A 67 14.41 -8.46 20.06
C PHE A 67 15.26 -7.18 20.11
N LEU A 68 15.94 -6.84 19.01
CA LEU A 68 16.71 -5.61 18.89
C LEU A 68 15.84 -4.37 19.07
N LEU A 69 14.65 -4.36 18.46
CA LEU A 69 13.69 -3.28 18.63
C LEU A 69 13.22 -3.16 20.09
N SER A 70 12.91 -4.28 20.75
CA SER A 70 12.49 -4.31 22.15
C SER A 70 13.60 -3.78 23.07
N LEU A 71 14.86 -4.17 22.83
CA LEU A 71 16.01 -3.60 23.54
C LEU A 71 16.19 -2.10 23.28
N PHE A 72 16.03 -1.66 22.03
CA PHE A 72 16.12 -0.24 21.66
C PHE A 72 15.02 0.59 22.34
N LEU A 73 13.78 0.09 22.38
CA LEU A 73 12.66 0.79 23.01
C LEU A 73 12.80 0.90 24.54
N GLN A 74 13.60 0.02 25.17
CA GLN A 74 13.95 0.13 26.59
C GLN A 74 15.02 1.21 26.88
N THR A 75 15.75 1.68 25.87
CA THR A 75 16.73 2.76 26.05
C THR A 75 16.07 4.15 26.11
N ALA A 76 16.74 5.12 26.75
CA ALA A 76 16.29 6.51 26.84
C ALA A 76 15.87 7.16 25.50
N PRO A 77 16.58 6.96 24.37
CA PRO A 77 16.12 7.45 23.07
C PRO A 77 14.87 6.73 22.55
N GLY A 78 14.71 5.43 22.82
CA GLY A 78 13.53 4.64 22.41
C GLY A 78 12.26 5.07 23.15
N GLN A 79 12.36 5.37 24.45
CA GLN A 79 11.23 5.89 25.22
C GLN A 79 10.81 7.30 24.78
N ARG A 80 11.77 8.16 24.43
CA ARG A 80 11.46 9.49 23.84
C ARG A 80 10.72 9.37 22.50
N MET A 81 11.07 8.36 21.71
CA MET A 81 10.40 8.06 20.44
C MET A 81 8.97 7.57 20.67
N LEU A 82 8.73 6.66 21.62
CA LEU A 82 7.39 6.19 21.99
C LEU A 82 6.48 7.32 22.49
N LEU A 83 7.00 8.18 23.37
CA LEU A 83 6.26 9.33 23.89
C LEU A 83 5.91 10.35 22.79
N GLY A 84 6.71 10.45 21.73
CA GLY A 84 6.40 11.27 20.56
C GLY A 84 5.27 10.72 19.69
N PHE A 85 5.00 9.41 19.73
CA PHE A 85 3.85 8.81 19.07
C PHE A 85 2.58 8.90 19.92
N ASP A 86 2.71 8.85 21.25
CA ASP A 86 1.59 9.00 22.20
C ASP A 86 1.08 10.46 22.31
N SER A 87 1.86 11.44 21.86
CA SER A 87 1.43 12.85 21.73
C SER A 87 0.45 13.12 20.56
N GLY A 88 -0.13 12.07 19.96
CA GLY A 88 -1.20 12.17 18.95
C GLY A 88 -2.57 12.54 19.52
N GLY A 89 -2.64 13.15 20.71
CA GLY A 89 -3.87 13.68 21.29
C GLY A 89 -4.30 14.95 20.56
N SER A 90 -5.34 14.83 19.74
CA SER A 90 -6.32 15.78 19.16
C SER A 90 -6.44 17.21 19.74
N GLY A 91 -5.34 17.92 19.98
CA GLY A 91 -5.32 19.34 20.28
C GLY A 91 -4.91 20.11 19.04
N VAL A 92 -5.64 21.18 18.69
CA VAL A 92 -5.16 22.15 17.70
C VAL A 92 -3.91 22.80 18.26
N HIS A 93 -2.74 22.29 17.86
CA HIS A 93 -1.45 22.87 18.22
C HIS A 93 -1.22 24.06 17.29
N VAL A 94 -1.46 25.27 17.80
CA VAL A 94 -1.01 26.49 17.12
C VAL A 94 0.51 26.49 17.18
N THR A 95 1.13 26.04 16.09
CA THR A 95 2.58 26.06 15.93
C THR A 95 3.03 27.51 15.78
N ALA A 96 4.21 27.83 16.31
CA ALA A 96 4.77 29.18 16.20
C ALA A 96 4.98 29.56 14.71
N PRO A 97 4.88 30.86 14.33
CA PRO A 97 4.99 31.31 12.94
C PRO A 97 6.29 30.93 12.21
N ASP A 98 7.37 30.59 12.93
CA ASP A 98 8.67 30.18 12.38
C ASP A 98 8.94 28.65 12.49
N TYR A 99 7.90 27.84 12.72
CA TYR A 99 8.07 26.39 12.81
C TYR A 99 8.31 25.76 11.43
N LYS A 100 9.57 25.43 11.13
CA LYS A 100 9.93 24.64 9.94
C LYS A 100 9.65 23.15 10.20
N SER A 101 8.56 22.66 9.62
CA SER A 101 8.18 21.25 9.69
C SER A 101 9.28 20.33 9.15
N ARG A 102 9.54 19.21 9.85
CA ARG A 102 10.46 18.15 9.39
C ARG A 102 10.04 17.55 8.05
N LEU A 103 8.76 17.65 7.69
CA LEU A 103 8.22 17.26 6.38
C LEU A 103 8.96 17.93 5.22
N ARG A 104 9.52 19.13 5.42
CA ARG A 104 10.31 19.83 4.40
C ARG A 104 11.55 19.05 3.96
N TYR A 105 12.15 18.23 4.82
CA TYR A 105 13.29 17.39 4.47
C TYR A 105 12.87 15.96 4.13
N ILE A 106 11.82 15.44 4.77
CA ILE A 106 11.33 14.08 4.55
C ILE A 106 10.74 13.92 3.14
N ILE A 107 9.93 14.89 2.68
CA ILE A 107 9.30 14.85 1.35
C ILE A 107 10.35 14.78 0.23
N PRO A 108 11.34 15.70 0.14
CA PRO A 108 12.34 15.61 -0.92
C PRO A 108 13.22 14.36 -0.79
N ALA A 109 13.56 13.91 0.42
CA ALA A 109 14.30 12.66 0.59
C ALA A 109 13.51 11.45 0.03
N LEU A 110 12.20 11.37 0.31
CA LEU A 110 11.33 10.34 -0.26
C LEU A 110 11.24 10.41 -1.79
N ILE A 111 11.15 11.62 -2.36
CA ILE A 111 11.14 11.80 -3.82
C ILE A 111 12.44 11.32 -4.44
N VAL A 112 13.59 11.67 -3.86
CA VAL A 112 14.90 11.21 -4.32
C VAL A 112 14.98 9.68 -4.27
N ILE A 113 14.54 9.07 -3.17
CA ILE A 113 14.49 7.60 -3.04
C ILE A 113 13.59 7.00 -4.13
N ALA A 114 12.41 7.57 -4.37
CA ALA A 114 11.46 7.07 -5.38
C ALA A 114 12.03 7.14 -6.82
N ILE A 115 12.84 8.15 -7.14
CA ILE A 115 13.49 8.30 -8.45
C ILE A 115 14.69 7.36 -8.59
N VAL A 116 15.49 7.20 -7.52
CA VAL A 116 16.71 6.40 -7.54
C VAL A 116 16.43 4.91 -7.47
N PHE A 117 15.43 4.50 -6.68
CA PHE A 117 15.07 3.10 -6.47
C PHE A 117 14.89 2.26 -7.75
N PRO A 118 14.15 2.71 -8.79
CA PRO A 118 13.95 1.92 -10.00
C PRO A 118 15.22 1.71 -10.82
N ILE A 119 16.28 2.51 -10.62
CA ILE A 119 17.55 2.37 -11.33
C ILE A 119 18.35 1.17 -10.80
N PHE A 120 18.18 0.84 -9.51
CA PHE A 120 18.92 -0.25 -8.85
C PHE A 120 18.10 -1.53 -8.67
N ALA A 121 16.77 -1.47 -8.84
CA ALA A 121 15.87 -2.59 -8.58
C ALA A 121 15.68 -3.49 -9.81
N ASN A 122 15.77 -4.82 -9.61
CA ASN A 122 15.39 -5.82 -10.62
C ASN A 122 13.86 -5.75 -10.90
N LYS A 123 13.42 -6.14 -12.10
CA LYS A 123 12.01 -6.20 -12.52
C LYS A 123 11.08 -6.93 -11.54
N TYR A 124 11.56 -8.01 -10.93
CA TYR A 124 10.81 -8.74 -9.90
C TYR A 124 10.55 -7.83 -8.68
N LEU A 125 11.61 -7.23 -8.13
CA LEU A 125 11.51 -6.31 -6.98
C LEU A 125 10.62 -5.11 -7.31
N LEU A 126 10.76 -4.54 -8.52
CA LEU A 126 9.90 -3.46 -8.99
C LEU A 126 8.43 -3.86 -8.99
N THR A 127 8.11 -5.05 -9.50
CA THR A 127 6.73 -5.55 -9.57
C THR A 127 6.15 -5.74 -8.17
N VAL A 128 6.93 -6.32 -7.25
CA VAL A 128 6.51 -6.51 -5.84
C VAL A 128 6.28 -5.17 -5.16
N VAL A 129 7.17 -4.19 -5.35
CA VAL A 129 7.04 -2.86 -4.75
C VAL A 129 5.86 -2.09 -5.33
N ILE A 130 5.66 -2.12 -6.66
CA ILE A 130 4.50 -1.48 -7.31
C ILE A 130 3.20 -2.09 -6.79
N LEU A 131 3.13 -3.43 -6.69
CA LEU A 131 1.95 -4.11 -6.15
C LEU A 131 1.71 -3.73 -4.68
N GLY A 132 2.77 -3.65 -3.88
CA GLY A 132 2.72 -3.15 -2.50
C GLY A 132 2.18 -1.72 -2.44
N LEU A 133 2.67 -0.82 -3.29
CA LEU A 133 2.21 0.57 -3.36
C LEU A 133 0.74 0.67 -3.78
N ILE A 134 0.27 -0.17 -4.70
CA ILE A 134 -1.15 -0.26 -5.06
C ILE A 134 -1.97 -0.66 -3.83
N TYR A 135 -1.56 -1.69 -3.08
CA TYR A 135 -2.26 -2.09 -1.86
C TYR A 135 -2.21 -1.03 -0.75
N VAL A 136 -1.12 -0.28 -0.63
CA VAL A 136 -1.05 0.87 0.29
C VAL A 136 -2.04 1.94 -0.12
N LEU A 137 -2.13 2.27 -1.42
CA LEU A 137 -3.09 3.25 -1.94
C LEU A 137 -4.53 2.79 -1.70
N LEU A 138 -4.82 1.50 -1.92
CA LEU A 138 -6.12 0.90 -1.63
C LEU A 138 -6.45 0.96 -0.12
N GLY A 139 -5.47 0.64 0.73
CA GLY A 139 -5.62 0.74 2.18
C GLY A 139 -5.86 2.17 2.66
N LEU A 140 -5.17 3.15 2.08
CA LEU A 140 -5.39 4.57 2.37
C LEU A 140 -6.79 5.02 1.92
N GLY A 141 -7.23 4.61 0.73
CA GLY A 141 -8.58 4.91 0.26
C GLY A 141 -9.66 4.29 1.15
N LEU A 142 -9.49 3.02 1.54
CA LEU A 142 -10.38 2.35 2.49
C LEU A 142 -10.36 3.04 3.87
N ASN A 143 -9.21 3.50 4.36
CA ASN A 143 -9.10 4.22 5.62
C ASN A 143 -9.83 5.57 5.59
N ILE A 144 -9.89 6.24 4.44
CA ILE A 144 -10.70 7.46 4.30
C ILE A 144 -12.19 7.14 4.45
N VAL A 145 -12.68 6.07 3.81
CA VAL A 145 -14.10 5.71 3.85
C VAL A 145 -14.50 5.14 5.22
N VAL A 146 -13.82 4.09 5.67
CA VAL A 146 -14.17 3.38 6.91
C VAL A 146 -13.65 4.13 8.14
N GLY A 147 -12.43 4.65 8.08
CA GLY A 147 -11.75 5.28 9.22
C GLY A 147 -12.21 6.72 9.50
N LEU A 148 -12.38 7.55 8.46
CA LEU A 148 -12.80 8.95 8.64
C LEU A 148 -14.30 9.15 8.52
N ALA A 149 -14.98 8.50 7.57
CA ALA A 149 -16.43 8.64 7.42
C ALA A 149 -17.24 7.68 8.30
N GLY A 150 -16.61 6.63 8.87
CA GLY A 150 -17.27 5.68 9.77
C GLY A 150 -18.29 4.77 9.08
N LEU A 151 -18.22 4.65 7.75
CA LEU A 151 -19.15 3.85 6.95
C LEU A 151 -18.58 2.44 6.72
N LEU A 152 -19.40 1.41 6.87
CA LEU A 152 -19.03 0.05 6.52
C LEU A 152 -19.05 -0.11 4.99
N ASP A 153 -17.87 -0.19 4.38
CA ASP A 153 -17.70 -0.36 2.93
C ASP A 153 -17.07 -1.73 2.60
N LEU A 154 -17.92 -2.67 2.18
CA LEU A 154 -17.49 -3.99 1.67
C LEU A 154 -17.31 -4.00 0.14
N GLY A 155 -17.74 -2.93 -0.53
CA GLY A 155 -17.74 -2.77 -1.98
C GLY A 155 -16.55 -2.02 -2.53
N TYR A 156 -15.59 -1.62 -1.70
CA TYR A 156 -14.47 -0.74 -2.06
C TYR A 156 -13.73 -1.16 -3.35
N VAL A 157 -13.53 -2.47 -3.53
CA VAL A 157 -12.83 -3.05 -4.70
C VAL A 157 -13.54 -2.74 -6.02
N ALA A 158 -14.85 -2.47 -5.99
CA ALA A 158 -15.63 -2.08 -7.16
C ALA A 158 -15.18 -0.72 -7.72
N PHE A 159 -14.90 0.26 -6.86
CA PHE A 159 -14.40 1.57 -7.28
C PHE A 159 -13.00 1.47 -7.88
N TYR A 160 -12.15 0.62 -7.28
CA TYR A 160 -10.86 0.28 -7.85
C TYR A 160 -11.00 -0.34 -9.26
N ALA A 161 -11.93 -1.28 -9.42
CA ALA A 161 -12.18 -1.92 -10.71
C ALA A 161 -12.71 -0.93 -11.76
N ILE A 162 -13.63 -0.04 -11.41
CA ILE A 162 -14.15 1.00 -12.31
C ILE A 162 -13.03 1.94 -12.77
N GLY A 163 -12.11 2.34 -11.88
CA GLY A 163 -10.95 3.14 -12.26
C GLY A 163 -10.00 2.40 -13.20
N ALA A 164 -9.67 1.14 -12.89
CA ALA A 164 -8.78 0.32 -13.71
C ALA A 164 -9.37 0.04 -15.10
N TYR A 165 -10.64 -0.34 -15.17
CA TYR A 165 -11.33 -0.57 -16.44
C TYR A 165 -11.61 0.73 -17.19
N GLY A 166 -11.89 1.84 -16.49
CA GLY A 166 -11.98 3.16 -17.13
C GLY A 166 -10.70 3.53 -17.87
N LEU A 167 -9.54 3.16 -17.29
CA LEU A 167 -8.25 3.36 -17.93
C LEU A 167 -8.01 2.43 -19.12
N ALA A 168 -8.36 1.15 -19.01
CA ALA A 168 -8.23 0.20 -20.13
C ALA A 168 -9.20 0.52 -21.29
N LEU A 169 -10.47 0.80 -20.97
CA LEU A 169 -11.53 1.13 -21.92
C LEU A 169 -11.26 2.45 -22.64
N GLY A 170 -10.83 3.49 -21.90
CA GLY A 170 -10.52 4.79 -22.48
C GLY A 170 -9.39 4.71 -23.51
N TYR A 171 -8.38 3.90 -23.26
CA TYR A 171 -7.32 3.67 -24.24
C TYR A 171 -7.81 2.84 -25.44
N GLN A 172 -8.52 1.73 -25.20
CA GLN A 172 -8.95 0.82 -26.26
C GLN A 172 -9.99 1.45 -27.21
N TYR A 173 -10.96 2.19 -26.67
CA TYR A 173 -12.09 2.71 -27.47
C TYR A 173 -11.91 4.17 -27.89
N LEU A 174 -11.24 5.00 -27.08
CA LEU A 174 -11.03 6.42 -27.40
C LEU A 174 -9.66 6.70 -28.03
N GLY A 175 -8.73 5.73 -28.02
CA GLY A 175 -7.37 5.89 -28.55
C GLY A 175 -6.56 6.97 -27.82
N LEU A 176 -6.98 7.35 -26.61
CA LEU A 176 -6.35 8.40 -25.83
C LEU A 176 -5.11 7.86 -25.11
N GLY A 177 -4.05 8.67 -25.05
CA GLY A 177 -2.82 8.29 -24.34
C GLY A 177 -3.02 8.16 -22.82
N PHE A 178 -2.08 7.48 -22.16
CA PHE A 178 -2.11 7.19 -20.70
C PHE A 178 -2.47 8.43 -19.86
N TRP A 179 -1.82 9.57 -20.11
CA TRP A 179 -2.01 10.80 -19.33
C TRP A 179 -3.37 11.46 -19.50
N SER A 180 -4.01 11.31 -20.66
CA SER A 180 -5.35 11.86 -20.92
C SER A 180 -6.42 10.95 -20.32
N VAL A 181 -6.21 9.64 -20.39
CA VAL A 181 -7.14 8.65 -19.86
C VAL A 181 -7.09 8.59 -18.33
N LEU A 182 -5.94 8.80 -17.71
CA LEU A 182 -5.78 8.76 -16.25
C LEU A 182 -6.77 9.69 -15.49
N PRO A 183 -6.86 11.01 -15.77
CA PRO A 183 -7.84 11.87 -15.12
C PRO A 183 -9.27 11.52 -15.54
N LEU A 184 -9.50 11.09 -16.78
CA LEU A 184 -10.82 10.68 -17.25
C LEU A 184 -11.35 9.46 -16.48
N ALA A 185 -10.49 8.47 -16.24
CA ALA A 185 -10.79 7.29 -15.44
C ALA A 185 -11.05 7.66 -13.97
N ALA A 186 -10.27 8.58 -13.41
CA ALA A 186 -10.50 9.11 -12.07
C ALA A 186 -11.86 9.84 -11.95
N ILE A 187 -12.20 10.67 -12.94
CA ILE A 187 -13.51 11.35 -13.01
C ILE A 187 -14.64 10.32 -13.15
N ALA A 188 -14.49 9.31 -14.00
CA ALA A 188 -15.49 8.26 -14.17
C ALA A 188 -15.70 7.47 -12.86
N ALA A 189 -14.63 7.11 -12.16
CA ALA A 189 -14.71 6.46 -10.86
C ALA A 189 -15.35 7.36 -9.79
N ALA A 190 -15.01 8.66 -9.79
CA ALA A 190 -15.62 9.64 -8.89
C ALA A 190 -17.12 9.81 -9.17
N LEU A 191 -17.53 9.88 -10.45
CA LEU A 191 -18.93 9.96 -10.85
C LEU A 191 -19.71 8.71 -10.43
N ALA A 192 -19.16 7.52 -10.64
CA ALA A 192 -19.75 6.28 -10.15
C ALA A 192 -19.88 6.29 -8.62
N GLY A 193 -18.86 6.78 -7.92
CA GLY A 193 -18.88 7.03 -6.48
C GLY A 193 -19.97 8.01 -6.04
N CYS A 194 -20.16 9.12 -6.75
CA CYS A 194 -21.22 10.08 -6.44
C CYS A 194 -22.62 9.50 -6.68
N ILE A 195 -22.82 8.78 -7.78
CA ILE A 195 -24.08 8.14 -8.13
C ILE A 195 -24.48 7.13 -7.05
N LEU A 196 -23.52 6.32 -6.58
CA LEU A 196 -23.78 5.33 -5.55
C LEU A 196 -23.82 5.93 -4.13
N GLY A 197 -23.00 6.94 -3.87
CA GLY A 197 -22.93 7.63 -2.60
C GLY A 197 -24.25 8.30 -2.24
N PHE A 198 -24.98 8.86 -3.22
CA PHE A 198 -26.23 9.56 -2.95
C PHE A 198 -27.34 8.67 -2.34
N PRO A 199 -27.63 7.46 -2.86
CA PRO A 199 -28.47 6.47 -2.19
C PRO A 199 -27.90 5.97 -0.85
N VAL A 200 -26.60 5.73 -0.79
CA VAL A 200 -25.88 5.16 0.37
C VAL A 200 -25.95 6.06 1.59
N LEU A 201 -25.86 7.39 1.41
CA LEU A 201 -25.99 8.37 2.50
C LEU A 201 -27.35 8.33 3.22
N ARG A 202 -28.38 7.73 2.61
CA ARG A 202 -29.71 7.57 3.21
C ARG A 202 -29.88 6.26 3.99
N MET A 203 -28.88 5.38 3.97
CA MET A 203 -28.89 4.10 4.65
C MET A 203 -27.92 4.10 5.84
N HIS A 204 -28.31 3.45 6.92
CA HIS A 204 -27.52 3.38 8.14
C HIS A 204 -27.20 1.93 8.52
N GLY A 205 -26.01 1.73 9.11
CA GLY A 205 -25.60 0.45 9.68
C GLY A 205 -25.54 -0.67 8.65
N ASP A 206 -26.16 -1.81 8.96
CA ASP A 206 -26.06 -3.06 8.20
C ASP A 206 -26.61 -2.95 6.76
N TYR A 207 -27.60 -2.09 6.55
CA TYR A 207 -28.15 -1.85 5.20
C TYR A 207 -27.10 -1.23 4.27
N LEU A 208 -26.21 -0.41 4.81
CA LEU A 208 -25.11 0.17 4.06
C LEU A 208 -24.14 -0.91 3.57
N ALA A 209 -23.82 -1.86 4.45
CA ALA A 209 -22.90 -2.95 4.16
C ALA A 209 -23.46 -3.89 3.08
N ILE A 210 -24.75 -4.21 3.15
CA ILE A 210 -25.42 -5.07 2.17
C ILE A 210 -25.39 -4.42 0.78
N VAL A 211 -25.65 -3.11 0.69
CA VAL A 211 -25.66 -2.43 -0.62
C VAL A 211 -24.26 -2.25 -1.19
N THR A 212 -23.24 -1.96 -0.35
CA THR A 212 -21.86 -1.88 -0.84
C THR A 212 -21.35 -3.24 -1.33
N LEU A 213 -21.65 -4.33 -0.61
CA LEU A 213 -21.36 -5.69 -1.07
C LEU A 213 -22.09 -6.00 -2.39
N GLY A 214 -23.40 -5.72 -2.45
CA GLY A 214 -24.21 -5.94 -3.64
C GLY A 214 -23.67 -5.19 -4.86
N PHE A 215 -23.25 -3.93 -4.68
CA PHE A 215 -22.58 -3.17 -5.74
C PHE A 215 -21.27 -3.80 -6.18
N GLY A 216 -20.42 -4.22 -5.24
CA GLY A 216 -19.19 -4.91 -5.56
C GLY A 216 -19.40 -6.18 -6.38
N GLU A 217 -20.42 -6.97 -6.02
CA GLU A 217 -20.77 -8.17 -6.76
C GLU A 217 -21.37 -7.85 -8.15
N ILE A 218 -22.20 -6.81 -8.27
CA ILE A 218 -22.73 -6.36 -9.56
C ILE A 218 -21.58 -5.97 -10.50
N ILE A 219 -20.63 -5.15 -10.03
CA ILE A 219 -19.48 -4.75 -10.85
C ILE A 219 -18.64 -5.98 -11.24
N ARG A 220 -18.38 -6.89 -10.29
CA ARG A 220 -17.68 -8.15 -10.59
C ARG A 220 -18.40 -8.97 -11.66
N LEU A 221 -19.72 -9.12 -11.57
CA LEU A 221 -20.52 -9.85 -12.54
C LEU A 221 -20.51 -9.18 -13.91
N VAL A 222 -20.67 -7.85 -13.96
CA VAL A 222 -20.63 -7.08 -15.21
C VAL A 222 -19.28 -7.24 -15.89
N LEU A 223 -18.18 -7.09 -15.15
CA LEU A 223 -16.83 -7.21 -15.69
C LEU A 223 -16.54 -8.61 -16.24
N ASN A 224 -17.03 -9.67 -15.58
CA ASN A 224 -16.79 -11.04 -16.01
C ASN A 224 -17.72 -11.51 -17.13
N ASN A 225 -18.98 -11.07 -17.17
CA ASN A 225 -19.97 -11.56 -18.15
C ASN A 225 -19.99 -10.72 -19.44
N TRP A 226 -19.60 -9.45 -19.38
CA TRP A 226 -19.73 -8.55 -20.52
C TRP A 226 -18.54 -8.61 -21.49
N LEU A 227 -18.32 -9.79 -22.09
CA LEU A 227 -17.16 -10.06 -22.94
C LEU A 227 -16.94 -9.03 -24.06
N SER A 228 -18.01 -8.56 -24.70
CA SER A 228 -17.92 -7.64 -25.84
C SER A 228 -17.41 -6.24 -25.48
N PHE A 229 -17.50 -5.85 -24.21
CA PHE A 229 -17.12 -4.52 -23.76
C PHE A 229 -15.91 -4.55 -22.82
N THR A 230 -15.86 -5.49 -21.87
CA THR A 230 -14.82 -5.54 -20.83
C THR A 230 -13.74 -6.59 -21.11
N GLY A 231 -13.89 -7.41 -22.15
CA GLY A 231 -13.02 -8.58 -22.37
C GLY A 231 -13.31 -9.75 -21.42
N GLY A 232 -14.32 -9.64 -20.56
CA GLY A 232 -14.76 -10.71 -19.67
C GLY A 232 -13.66 -11.14 -18.68
N PRO A 233 -13.49 -12.44 -18.41
CA PRO A 233 -12.51 -12.95 -17.45
C PRO A 233 -11.05 -12.72 -17.88
N ASN A 234 -10.79 -12.49 -19.17
CA ASN A 234 -9.44 -12.23 -19.69
C ASN A 234 -8.98 -10.80 -19.40
N GLY A 235 -9.91 -9.91 -19.04
CA GLY A 235 -9.65 -8.49 -18.85
C GLY A 235 -9.24 -7.77 -20.13
N MET A 236 -8.81 -6.52 -19.98
CA MET A 236 -8.34 -5.68 -21.09
C MET A 236 -6.95 -5.10 -20.81
N PRO A 237 -6.11 -4.97 -21.85
CA PRO A 237 -4.78 -4.40 -21.70
C PRO A 237 -4.89 -2.92 -21.34
N ALA A 238 -4.17 -2.51 -20.28
CA ALA A 238 -4.05 -1.12 -19.91
C ALA A 238 -2.88 -0.45 -20.67
N PRO A 239 -2.99 0.84 -21.03
CA PRO A 239 -1.88 1.61 -21.58
C PRO A 239 -0.69 1.61 -20.63
N SER A 240 0.51 1.47 -21.20
CA SER A 240 1.74 1.63 -20.41
C SER A 240 1.96 3.12 -20.09
N PRO A 241 2.42 3.46 -18.87
CA PRO A 241 2.81 4.83 -18.57
C PRO A 241 3.92 5.23 -19.52
N THR A 242 3.81 6.40 -20.15
CA THR A 242 4.86 6.98 -21.00
C THR A 242 5.38 8.25 -20.36
N PHE A 243 6.65 8.59 -20.57
CA PHE A 243 7.21 9.85 -20.07
C PHE A 243 7.61 10.71 -21.25
N PHE A 244 6.88 11.80 -21.51
CA PHE A 244 7.05 12.65 -22.69
C PHE A 244 7.05 11.87 -24.03
N GLY A 245 6.23 10.83 -24.14
CA GLY A 245 6.16 9.97 -25.34
C GLY A 245 7.21 8.86 -25.41
N LEU A 246 8.11 8.77 -24.43
CA LEU A 246 9.06 7.67 -24.31
C LEU A 246 8.44 6.51 -23.51
N GLU A 247 8.62 5.30 -24.01
CA GLU A 247 8.09 4.08 -23.39
C GLU A 247 9.13 3.41 -22.47
N PHE A 248 8.70 2.95 -21.29
CA PHE A 248 9.56 2.19 -20.35
C PHE A 248 9.69 0.70 -20.74
N GLY A 249 9.11 0.30 -21.87
CA GLY A 249 9.12 -1.08 -22.37
C GLY A 249 10.37 -1.46 -23.17
N ARG A 250 10.59 -2.77 -23.33
CA ARG A 250 11.67 -3.30 -24.19
C ARG A 250 11.49 -2.90 -25.67
N ARG A 251 10.25 -2.84 -26.13
CA ARG A 251 9.84 -2.40 -27.47
C ARG A 251 8.71 -1.43 -27.31
N ALA A 252 8.68 -0.41 -28.16
CA ALA A 252 7.57 0.50 -28.22
C ALA A 252 6.32 -0.22 -28.74
N LYS A 253 5.24 -0.22 -27.96
CA LYS A 253 3.95 -0.76 -28.37
C LYS A 253 3.10 0.27 -29.13
N ASP A 254 3.30 1.56 -28.85
CA ASP A 254 2.51 2.68 -29.38
C ASP A 254 3.31 3.58 -30.35
N GLY A 255 4.37 3.04 -30.97
CA GLY A 255 5.16 3.76 -31.99
C GLY A 255 6.10 4.84 -31.42
N GLY A 256 6.27 4.91 -30.10
CA GLY A 256 7.28 5.77 -29.46
C GLY A 256 8.70 5.23 -29.57
N VAL A 257 9.68 5.95 -29.01
CA VAL A 257 11.05 5.43 -28.83
C VAL A 257 11.17 4.92 -27.39
N PRO A 258 11.62 3.68 -27.16
CA PRO A 258 11.91 3.21 -25.81
C PRO A 258 12.95 4.09 -25.13
N ILE A 259 12.80 4.33 -23.82
CA ILE A 259 13.72 5.17 -23.04
C ILE A 259 15.15 4.62 -23.09
N HIS A 260 15.30 3.29 -23.07
CA HIS A 260 16.62 2.65 -23.14
C HIS A 260 17.31 2.89 -24.48
N GLU A 261 16.55 2.96 -25.57
CA GLU A 261 17.05 3.25 -26.92
C GLU A 261 17.38 4.74 -27.09
N PHE A 262 16.59 5.63 -26.48
CA PHE A 262 16.84 7.08 -26.48
C PHE A 262 18.10 7.46 -25.68
N PHE A 263 18.34 6.82 -24.53
CA PHE A 263 19.50 7.10 -23.67
C PHE A 263 20.71 6.17 -23.89
N GLY A 264 20.60 5.15 -24.75
CA GLY A 264 21.70 4.24 -25.10
C GLY A 264 22.12 3.26 -24.00
N PHE A 265 21.22 2.89 -23.09
CA PHE A 265 21.49 1.91 -22.03
C PHE A 265 21.00 0.50 -22.43
N GLU A 266 21.73 -0.56 -22.06
CA GLU A 266 21.28 -1.94 -22.31
C GLU A 266 20.03 -2.26 -21.47
N TYR A 267 18.96 -2.72 -22.14
CA TYR A 267 17.75 -3.20 -21.48
C TYR A 267 17.98 -4.56 -20.83
N ASN A 268 18.17 -4.60 -19.51
CA ASN A 268 18.22 -5.87 -18.78
C ASN A 268 16.78 -6.38 -18.52
N ALA A 269 16.42 -7.48 -19.18
CA ALA A 269 15.09 -8.08 -19.09
C ALA A 269 14.91 -9.05 -17.89
N SER A 270 15.94 -9.18 -17.05
CA SER A 270 16.05 -10.16 -15.97
C SER A 270 15.47 -9.68 -14.65
#